data_AF-A0A420FDB5-F1
#
_entry.id   AF-A0A420FDB5-F1
#
_cell.length_a   1.000
_cell.length_b   1.000
_cell.length_c   1.000
_cell.angle_alpha   90.00
_cell.angle_beta   90.00
_cell.angle_gamma   90.00
#
_symmetry.space_group_name_H-M   'P 1'
#
loop_
_entity.id
_entity.type
_entity.pdbx_description
1 polymer ?
#
loop_
_entity_poly.entity_id
_entity_poly.type
_entity_poly.pdbx_seq_one_letter_code
_entity_poly.pdbx_strand_id
1 'polypeptide(L)'
;MNETIIEFDNKKRLKLALLGLLLTIAALAFAYYIFFVAEKIRIFPGALMLTLGALGCYCLIGGVKSLFAKDRTGLILNANGIRYNGTPVGIKLGTVKWTAIQSVSTGMAHGVHFVFMKLHHPENYMQHFSPQVQQHVLENGIAVSADQLSLDFNTLKKLIEEYYERYKR
;
A
#
# COMPACT_ATOMS: atom_id res chain seq x y z
N MET A 1 8.38 -26.91 7.83
CA MET A 1 8.43 -26.03 6.63
C MET A 1 8.23 -24.61 7.12
N ASN A 2 9.19 -23.71 6.89
CA ASN A 2 9.24 -22.41 7.56
C ASN A 2 8.37 -21.38 6.83
N GLU A 3 7.22 -21.07 7.42
CA GLU A 3 6.45 -19.87 7.11
C GLU A 3 7.14 -18.69 7.78
N THR A 4 7.58 -17.70 6.99
CA THR A 4 8.11 -16.45 7.51
C THR A 4 6.99 -15.43 7.51
N ILE A 5 6.47 -15.14 8.70
CA ILE A 5 5.41 -14.15 8.92
C ILE A 5 6.08 -12.86 9.38
N ILE A 6 5.83 -11.78 8.65
CA ILE A 6 6.36 -10.45 8.94
C ILE A 6 5.18 -9.57 9.30
N GLU A 7 5.22 -9.04 10.52
CA GLU A 7 4.18 -8.16 11.03
C GLU A 7 4.38 -6.70 10.60
N PHE A 8 3.28 -5.96 10.59
CA PHE A 8 3.29 -4.51 10.41
C PHE A 8 3.94 -3.79 11.60
N ASP A 9 4.68 -2.71 11.32
CA ASP A 9 5.16 -1.80 12.35
C ASP A 9 4.08 -0.75 12.68
N ASN A 10 3.46 -0.92 13.85
CA ASN A 10 2.42 0.00 14.33
C ASN A 10 2.93 1.43 14.52
N LYS A 11 4.22 1.64 14.85
CA LYS A 11 4.78 3.00 15.03
C LYS A 11 4.87 3.73 13.71
N LYS A 12 5.34 3.05 12.65
CA LYS A 12 5.42 3.64 11.30
C LYS A 12 4.03 3.95 10.76
N ARG A 13 3.09 3.00 10.89
CA ARG A 13 1.70 3.19 10.45
C ARG A 13 0.97 4.28 11.26
N LEU A 14 1.24 4.41 12.56
CA LEU A 14 0.69 5.49 13.38
C LEU A 14 1.23 6.87 12.97
N LYS A 15 2.54 6.99 12.70
CA LYS A 15 3.11 8.25 12.17
C LYS A 15 2.45 8.67 10.86
N LEU A 16 2.23 7.72 9.95
CA LEU A 16 1.55 7.98 8.68
C LEU A 16 0.09 8.42 8.89
N ALA A 17 -0.62 7.76 9.80
CA ALA A 17 -2.00 8.13 10.15
C ALA A 17 -2.08 9.52 10.81
N LEU A 18 -1.15 9.85 11.70
CA LEU A 18 -1.06 11.18 12.32
C LEU A 18 -0.76 12.28 11.28
N LEU A 19 0.13 12.01 10.33
CA LEU A 19 0.42 12.93 9.24
C LEU A 19 -0.83 13.16 8.36
N GLY A 20 -1.54 12.08 8.00
CA GLY A 20 -2.81 12.18 7.27
C GLY A 20 -3.88 12.96 8.04
N LEU A 21 -3.94 12.80 9.37
CA LEU A 21 -4.87 13.53 10.23
C LEU A 21 -4.57 15.02 10.21
N LEU A 22 -3.31 15.40 10.36
CA LEU A 22 -2.87 16.79 10.32
C LEU A 22 -3.22 17.45 8.97
N LEU A 23 -2.96 16.77 7.86
CA LEU A 23 -3.31 17.26 6.52
C LEU A 23 -4.83 17.42 6.34
N THR A 24 -5.63 16.49 6.86
CA THR A 24 -7.10 16.57 6.78
C THR A 24 -7.63 17.75 7.59
N ILE A 25 -7.13 17.96 8.81
CA ILE A 25 -7.48 19.11 9.64
C ILE A 25 -7.10 20.42 8.94
N ALA A 26 -5.90 20.49 8.36
CA ALA A 26 -5.44 21.66 7.62
C ALA A 26 -6.35 21.97 6.42
N ALA A 27 -6.75 20.95 5.64
CA ALA A 27 -7.65 21.13 4.50
C ALA A 27 -9.03 21.63 4.93
N LEU A 28 -9.61 21.07 5.99
CA LEU A 28 -10.90 21.51 6.52
C LEU A 28 -10.84 22.91 7.13
N ALA A 29 -9.76 23.26 7.82
CA ALA A 29 -9.54 24.62 8.33
C ALA A 29 -9.41 25.64 7.18
N PHE A 30 -8.73 25.27 6.09
CA PHE A 30 -8.65 26.09 4.89
C PHE A 30 -10.00 26.26 4.20
N ALA A 31 -10.79 25.19 4.11
CA ALA A 31 -12.16 25.25 3.61
C ALA A 31 -13.01 26.20 4.48
N TYR A 32 -12.95 26.07 5.81
CA TYR A 32 -13.65 26.96 6.74
C TYR A 32 -13.26 28.43 6.54
N TYR A 33 -11.96 28.72 6.42
CA TYR A 33 -11.47 30.08 6.17
C TYR A 33 -12.04 30.67 4.87
N ILE A 34 -12.07 29.90 3.78
CA ILE A 34 -12.57 30.36 2.48
C ILE A 34 -14.08 30.66 2.51
N PHE A 35 -14.87 29.88 3.25
CA PHE A 35 -16.32 30.04 3.30
C PHE A 35 -16.80 31.10 4.29
N PHE A 36 -16.15 31.23 5.46
CA PHE A 36 -16.66 32.02 6.57
C PHE A 36 -15.85 33.28 6.89
N VAL A 37 -14.57 33.33 6.53
CA VAL A 37 -13.66 34.43 6.91
C VAL A 37 -13.28 35.30 5.72
N ALA A 38 -13.16 34.72 4.52
CA ALA A 38 -12.75 35.45 3.34
C ALA A 38 -13.82 36.47 2.87
N GLU A 39 -13.40 37.70 2.62
CA GLU A 39 -14.25 38.80 2.11
C GLU A 39 -14.90 38.51 0.76
N LYS A 40 -14.27 37.62 -0.04
CA LYS A 40 -14.82 37.13 -1.31
C LYS A 40 -14.89 35.61 -1.27
N ILE A 41 -16.11 35.09 -1.18
CA ILE A 41 -16.37 33.65 -1.23
C ILE A 41 -16.01 33.14 -2.63
N ARG A 42 -14.91 32.39 -2.71
CA ARG A 42 -14.54 31.64 -3.93
C ARG A 42 -15.04 30.22 -3.79
N ILE A 43 -16.17 29.94 -4.44
CA ILE A 43 -16.87 28.64 -4.34
C ILE A 43 -15.97 27.49 -4.81
N PHE A 44 -15.23 27.67 -5.91
CA PHE A 44 -14.41 26.60 -6.50
C PHE A 44 -13.25 26.13 -5.58
N PRO A 45 -12.37 27.00 -5.06
CA PRO A 45 -11.35 26.60 -4.07
C PRO A 45 -11.93 26.05 -2.77
N GLY A 46 -13.03 26.62 -2.28
CA GLY A 46 -13.69 26.14 -1.05
C GLY A 46 -14.23 24.72 -1.23
N ALA A 47 -14.94 24.46 -2.32
CA ALA A 47 -15.45 23.14 -2.66
C ALA A 47 -14.31 22.11 -2.84
N LEU A 48 -13.20 22.50 -3.48
CA LEU A 48 -12.02 21.65 -3.64
C LEU A 48 -11.39 21.26 -2.29
N MET A 49 -11.24 22.21 -1.37
CA MET A 49 -10.69 21.93 -0.05
C MET A 49 -11.63 21.06 0.80
N LEU A 50 -12.94 21.24 0.64
CA LEU A 50 -13.95 20.44 1.32
C LEU A 50 -13.96 18.99 0.79
N THR A 51 -13.85 18.79 -0.53
CA THR A 51 -13.74 17.44 -1.11
C THR A 51 -12.43 16.76 -0.71
N LEU A 52 -11.31 17.49 -0.69
CA LEU A 52 -10.03 16.98 -0.18
C LEU A 52 -10.11 16.59 1.30
N GLY A 53 -10.77 17.41 2.14
CA GLY A 53 -11.02 17.10 3.53
C GLY A 53 -11.90 15.86 3.71
N ALA A 54 -12.97 15.74 2.95
CA ALA A 54 -13.85 14.56 2.97
C ALA A 54 -13.11 13.28 2.53
N LEU A 55 -12.30 13.37 1.48
CA LEU A 55 -11.44 12.27 1.03
C LEU A 55 -10.41 11.89 2.11
N GLY A 56 -9.79 12.89 2.76
CA GLY A 56 -8.89 12.70 3.88
C GLY A 56 -9.54 11.95 5.04
N CYS A 57 -10.75 12.35 5.44
CA CYS A 57 -11.55 11.65 6.44
C CYS A 57 -11.82 10.19 6.05
N TYR A 58 -12.22 9.94 4.80
CA TYR A 58 -12.45 8.57 4.31
C TYR A 58 -11.18 7.71 4.40
N CYS A 59 -10.04 8.23 3.96
CA CYS A 59 -8.74 7.57 4.04
C CYS A 59 -8.32 7.31 5.50
N LEU A 60 -8.57 8.24 6.42
CA LEU A 60 -8.26 8.09 7.84
C LEU A 60 -9.09 7.00 8.49
N ILE A 61 -10.39 6.94 8.22
CA ILE A 61 -11.26 5.89 8.75
C ILE A 61 -10.76 4.51 8.29
N GLY A 62 -10.42 4.37 7.01
CA GLY A 62 -9.84 3.14 6.47
C GLY A 62 -8.49 2.78 7.10
N GLY A 63 -7.59 3.76 7.23
CA GLY A 63 -6.27 3.57 7.84
C GLY A 63 -6.35 3.19 9.32
N VAL A 64 -7.20 3.86 10.09
CA VAL A 64 -7.45 3.57 11.51
C VAL A 64 -8.07 2.19 11.67
N LYS A 65 -9.08 1.84 10.87
CA LYS A 65 -9.67 0.49 10.89
C LYS A 65 -8.62 -0.60 10.59
N SER A 66 -7.68 -0.32 9.68
CA SER A 66 -6.58 -1.23 9.36
C SER A 66 -5.50 -1.31 10.45
N LEU A 67 -5.32 -0.26 11.25
CA LEU A 67 -4.46 -0.26 12.44
C LEU A 67 -5.06 -1.08 13.60
N PHE A 68 -6.39 -1.03 13.77
CA PHE A 68 -7.12 -1.78 14.80
C PHE A 68 -7.51 -3.20 14.35
N ALA A 69 -7.17 -3.61 13.12
CA ALA A 69 -7.37 -4.98 12.68
C ALA A 69 -6.54 -5.95 13.54
N LYS A 70 -7.18 -7.02 14.00
CA LYS A 70 -6.55 -8.03 14.88
C LYS A 70 -5.45 -8.82 14.15
N ASP A 71 -5.53 -8.87 12.82
CA ASP A 71 -4.53 -9.48 11.95
C ASP A 71 -3.44 -8.44 11.60
N ARG A 72 -2.28 -8.59 12.24
CA ARG A 72 -1.10 -7.73 12.02
C ARG A 72 -0.16 -8.27 10.96
N THR A 73 -0.57 -9.34 10.27
CA THR A 73 0.25 -10.01 9.28
C THR A 73 0.41 -9.14 8.04
N GLY A 74 1.59 -8.56 7.85
CA GLY A 74 1.87 -7.65 6.74
C GLY A 74 2.42 -8.35 5.51
N LEU A 75 3.30 -9.32 5.71
CA LEU A 75 3.84 -10.15 4.63
C LEU A 75 3.97 -11.60 5.10
N ILE A 76 3.50 -12.55 4.28
CA ILE A 76 3.68 -13.98 4.50
C ILE A 76 4.50 -14.52 3.34
N LEU A 77 5.61 -15.17 3.69
CA LEU A 77 6.47 -15.89 2.75
C LEU A 77 6.42 -17.37 3.13
N ASN A 78 5.89 -18.20 2.25
CA ASN A 78 5.88 -19.65 2.44
C ASN A 78 6.30 -20.37 1.15
N ALA A 79 6.40 -21.70 1.19
CA ALA A 79 6.74 -22.50 0.01
C ALA A 79 5.70 -22.38 -1.12
N ASN A 80 4.45 -22.05 -0.77
CA ASN A 80 3.36 -21.93 -1.74
C ASN A 80 3.38 -20.58 -2.47
N GLY A 81 3.98 -19.54 -1.89
CA GLY A 81 4.03 -18.21 -2.49
C GLY A 81 4.31 -17.06 -1.52
N ILE A 82 4.11 -15.85 -2.03
CA ILE A 82 4.19 -14.58 -1.31
C ILE A 82 2.79 -13.98 -1.17
N ARG A 83 2.41 -13.57 0.04
CA ARG A 83 1.17 -12.84 0.30
C ARG A 83 1.49 -11.54 1.00
N TYR A 84 1.18 -10.42 0.35
CA TYR A 84 1.40 -9.09 0.90
C TYR A 84 0.06 -8.45 1.27
N ASN A 85 -0.15 -8.19 2.56
CA ASN A 85 -1.37 -7.55 3.04
C ASN A 85 -1.21 -6.03 3.24
N GLY A 86 -0.08 -5.43 2.83
CA GLY A 86 0.21 -4.01 3.04
C GLY A 86 -0.56 -3.04 2.15
N THR A 87 -1.11 -3.52 1.04
CA THR A 87 -1.97 -2.72 0.16
C THR A 87 -3.31 -3.41 -0.05
N PRO A 88 -4.41 -2.65 -0.30
CA PRO A 88 -5.69 -3.24 -0.68
C PRO A 88 -5.58 -4.16 -1.90
N VAL A 89 -4.64 -3.84 -2.80
CA VAL A 89 -4.33 -4.67 -3.98
C VAL A 89 -3.67 -5.98 -3.56
N GLY A 90 -2.66 -5.95 -2.70
CA GLY A 90 -2.02 -7.17 -2.19
C GLY A 90 -2.97 -8.07 -1.41
N ILE A 91 -3.86 -7.51 -0.57
CA ILE A 91 -4.88 -8.26 0.16
C ILE A 91 -5.82 -8.99 -0.80
N LYS A 92 -6.24 -8.31 -1.88
CA LYS A 92 -7.15 -8.88 -2.89
C LYS A 92 -6.47 -9.87 -3.84
N LEU A 93 -5.18 -9.68 -4.13
CA LEU A 93 -4.37 -10.62 -4.91
C LEU A 93 -4.17 -11.94 -4.16
N GLY A 94 -4.13 -11.90 -2.82
CA GLY A 94 -3.94 -13.07 -1.99
C GLY A 94 -2.52 -13.64 -2.10
N THR A 95 -2.40 -14.96 -2.16
CA THR A 95 -1.10 -15.63 -2.24
C THR A 95 -0.67 -15.80 -3.70
N VAL A 96 0.41 -15.12 -4.07
CA VAL A 96 1.03 -15.21 -5.40
C VAL A 96 2.08 -16.31 -5.38
N LYS A 97 1.93 -17.32 -6.23
CA LYS A 97 2.89 -18.43 -6.31
C LYS A 97 4.25 -17.95 -6.84
N TRP A 98 5.34 -18.52 -6.32
CA TRP A 98 6.71 -18.22 -6.78
C TRP A 98 6.89 -18.50 -8.28
N THR A 99 6.28 -19.58 -8.78
CA THR A 99 6.30 -19.94 -10.21
C THR A 99 5.56 -18.95 -11.12
N ALA A 100 4.69 -18.11 -10.56
CA ALA A 100 4.01 -17.08 -11.33
C ALA A 100 4.86 -15.81 -11.48
N ILE A 101 5.94 -15.66 -10.71
CA ILE A 101 6.85 -14.51 -10.73
C ILE A 101 7.88 -14.73 -11.83
N GLN A 102 7.89 -13.84 -12.82
CA GLN A 102 8.84 -13.83 -13.94
C GLN A 102 10.17 -13.21 -13.55
N SER A 103 10.12 -12.08 -12.84
CA SER A 103 11.32 -11.38 -12.40
C SER A 103 11.06 -10.57 -11.13
N VAL A 104 12.10 -10.47 -10.32
CA VAL A 104 12.16 -9.60 -9.14
C VAL A 104 13.09 -8.44 -9.50
N SER A 105 12.63 -7.22 -9.29
CA SER A 105 13.41 -6.00 -9.54
C SER A 105 13.22 -5.05 -8.38
N THR A 106 14.23 -4.23 -8.09
CA THR A 106 14.13 -3.20 -7.05
C THR A 106 14.01 -1.84 -7.71
N GLY A 107 13.10 -1.00 -7.21
CA GLY A 107 12.98 0.38 -7.67
C GLY A 107 12.72 1.32 -6.49
N MET A 108 12.87 2.61 -6.75
CA MET A 108 12.56 3.65 -5.79
C MET A 108 11.46 4.52 -6.37
N ALA A 109 10.37 4.70 -5.62
CA ALA A 109 9.28 5.61 -6.00
C ALA A 109 9.01 6.55 -4.84
N HIS A 110 9.04 7.87 -5.10
CA HIS A 110 8.79 8.91 -4.11
C HIS A 110 9.64 8.78 -2.82
N GLY A 111 10.91 8.36 -2.95
CA GLY A 111 11.83 8.17 -1.82
C GLY A 111 11.62 6.88 -1.02
N VAL A 112 10.67 6.03 -1.43
CA VAL A 112 10.42 4.72 -0.81
C VAL A 112 10.95 3.62 -1.72
N HIS A 113 11.66 2.66 -1.14
CA HIS A 113 12.19 1.50 -1.86
C HIS A 113 11.13 0.40 -1.97
N PHE A 114 10.93 -0.09 -3.19
CA PHE A 114 9.97 -1.14 -3.52
C PHE A 114 10.68 -2.31 -4.19
N VAL A 115 10.22 -3.52 -3.86
CA VAL A 115 10.51 -4.73 -4.62
C VAL A 115 9.34 -4.96 -5.58
N PHE A 116 9.61 -4.80 -6.87
CA PHE A 116 8.68 -5.06 -7.95
C PHE A 116 8.81 -6.51 -8.43
N MET A 117 7.71 -7.22 -8.47
CA MET A 117 7.63 -8.59 -8.97
C MET A 117 6.74 -8.60 -10.21
N LYS A 118 7.33 -8.84 -11.38
CA LYS A 118 6.57 -9.03 -12.62
C LYS A 118 6.06 -10.46 -12.69
N LEU A 119 4.82 -10.65 -13.13
CA LEU A 119 4.20 -11.97 -13.26
C LEU A 119 4.14 -12.42 -14.72
N HIS A 120 4.25 -13.73 -14.96
CA HIS A 120 4.05 -14.30 -16.29
C HIS A 120 2.61 -14.17 -16.79
N HIS A 121 1.63 -14.47 -15.92
CA HIS A 121 0.21 -14.40 -16.21
C HIS A 121 -0.53 -13.65 -15.09
N PRO A 122 -0.36 -12.32 -15.00
CA PRO A 122 -1.04 -11.51 -14.00
C PRO A 122 -2.56 -11.65 -14.10
N GLU A 123 -3.10 -11.87 -15.31
CA GLU A 123 -4.55 -12.03 -15.56
C GLU A 123 -5.23 -13.04 -14.63
N ASN A 124 -4.57 -14.15 -14.30
CA ASN A 124 -5.10 -15.20 -13.40
C ASN A 124 -5.36 -14.70 -11.97
N TYR A 125 -4.64 -13.67 -11.53
CA TYR A 125 -4.78 -13.08 -10.19
C TYR A 125 -5.63 -11.80 -10.23
N MET A 126 -5.99 -11.33 -11.41
CA MET A 126 -6.47 -9.96 -11.62
C MET A 126 -7.94 -9.85 -12.06
N GLN A 127 -8.63 -10.97 -12.24
CA GLN A 127 -10.02 -11.02 -12.73
C GLN A 127 -11.02 -10.21 -11.86
N HIS A 128 -10.71 -9.98 -10.59
CA HIS A 128 -11.58 -9.26 -9.64
C HIS A 128 -11.25 -7.77 -9.49
N PHE A 129 -10.28 -7.25 -10.24
CA PHE A 129 -9.83 -5.87 -10.15
C PHE A 129 -10.45 -4.98 -11.24
N SER A 130 -10.56 -3.68 -10.94
CA SER A 130 -10.95 -2.66 -11.91
C SER A 130 -9.91 -2.59 -13.05
N PRO A 131 -10.32 -2.27 -14.30
CA PRO A 131 -9.42 -2.24 -15.47
C PRO A 131 -8.16 -1.39 -15.27
N GLN A 132 -8.29 -0.26 -14.56
CA GLN A 132 -7.17 0.64 -14.24
C GLN A 132 -6.11 -0.04 -13.35
N VAL A 133 -6.55 -0.84 -12.36
CA VAL A 133 -5.66 -1.56 -11.46
C VAL A 133 -5.04 -2.76 -12.17
N GLN A 134 -5.80 -3.43 -13.04
CA GLN A 134 -5.28 -4.50 -13.92
C GLN A 134 -4.13 -3.98 -14.78
N GLN A 135 -4.34 -2.87 -15.47
CA GLN A 135 -3.33 -2.27 -16.33
C GLN A 135 -2.08 -1.84 -15.56
N HIS A 136 -2.24 -1.27 -14.36
CA HIS A 136 -1.11 -0.86 -13.53
C HIS A 136 -0.20 -2.04 -13.13
N VAL A 137 -0.78 -3.19 -12.76
CA VAL A 137 0.00 -4.38 -12.37
C VAL A 137 0.53 -5.15 -13.58
N LEU A 138 -0.16 -5.09 -14.73
CA LEU A 138 0.37 -5.58 -16.00
C LEU A 138 1.65 -4.83 -16.39
N GLU A 139 1.65 -3.50 -16.27
CA GLU A 139 2.79 -2.65 -16.64
C GLU A 139 3.92 -2.67 -15.60
N ASN A 140 3.58 -2.57 -14.32
CA ASN A 140 4.54 -2.33 -13.23
C ASN A 140 4.78 -3.55 -12.33
N GLY A 141 3.97 -4.61 -12.43
CA GLY A 141 4.01 -5.76 -11.55
C GLY A 141 3.43 -5.49 -10.16
N ILE A 142 3.69 -6.40 -9.23
CA ILE A 142 3.30 -6.26 -7.82
C ILE A 142 4.46 -5.61 -7.05
N ALA A 143 4.18 -4.46 -6.43
CA ALA A 143 5.16 -3.76 -5.59
C ALA A 143 4.96 -4.11 -4.10
N VAL A 144 6.04 -4.50 -3.43
CA VAL A 144 6.09 -4.72 -1.98
C VAL A 144 7.10 -3.76 -1.37
N SER A 145 6.72 -3.05 -0.31
CA SER A 145 7.61 -2.15 0.43
C SER A 145 7.77 -2.59 1.88
N ALA A 146 8.93 -2.25 2.45
CA ALA A 146 9.23 -2.46 3.87
C ALA A 146 8.75 -1.32 4.77
N ASP A 147 8.22 -0.23 4.18
CA ASP A 147 7.93 1.02 4.90
C ASP A 147 6.84 0.86 5.98
N GLN A 148 5.90 -0.05 5.76
CA GLN A 148 4.88 -0.41 6.77
C GLN A 148 5.23 -1.67 7.55
N LEU A 149 6.28 -2.41 7.16
CA LEU A 149 6.69 -3.66 7.79
C LEU A 149 7.67 -3.39 8.95
N SER A 150 7.75 -4.35 9.87
CA SER A 150 8.66 -4.35 11.02
C SER A 150 10.14 -4.53 10.67
N LEU A 151 10.46 -4.83 9.41
CA LEU A 151 11.82 -5.08 8.94
C LEU A 151 12.31 -4.01 7.97
N ASP A 152 13.62 -4.02 7.70
CA ASP A 152 14.28 -3.12 6.76
C ASP A 152 14.15 -3.60 5.31
N PHE A 153 14.25 -2.67 4.36
CA PHE A 153 14.19 -2.98 2.93
C PHE A 153 15.27 -3.98 2.49
N ASN A 154 16.49 -3.87 3.04
CA ASN A 154 17.56 -4.80 2.68
C ASN A 154 17.25 -6.23 3.13
N THR A 155 16.63 -6.40 4.30
CA THR A 155 16.19 -7.69 4.81
C THR A 155 15.02 -8.23 4.00
N LEU A 156 14.06 -7.37 3.64
CA LEU A 156 12.93 -7.73 2.77
C LEU A 156 13.45 -8.28 1.43
N LYS A 157 14.37 -7.55 0.81
CA LYS A 157 14.96 -7.88 -0.47
C LYS A 157 15.64 -9.25 -0.41
N LYS A 158 16.54 -9.45 0.56
CA LYS A 158 17.25 -10.73 0.73
C LYS A 158 16.28 -11.89 0.93
N LEU A 159 15.25 -11.72 1.76
CA LEU A 159 14.24 -12.75 1.98
C LEU A 159 13.48 -13.09 0.69
N ILE A 160 13.03 -12.10 -0.07
CA ILE A 160 12.31 -12.33 -1.33
C ILE A 160 13.22 -13.02 -2.35
N GLU A 161 14.48 -12.59 -2.47
CA GLU A 161 15.46 -13.20 -3.38
C GLU A 161 15.78 -14.66 -2.99
N GLU A 162 15.99 -14.95 -1.70
CA GLU A 162 16.25 -16.30 -1.20
C GLU A 162 15.07 -17.25 -1.44
N TYR A 163 13.85 -16.78 -1.18
CA TYR A 163 12.65 -17.58 -1.44
C TYR A 163 12.41 -17.75 -2.95
N TYR A 164 12.63 -16.71 -3.75
CA TYR A 164 12.51 -16.80 -5.19
C TYR A 164 13.48 -17.82 -5.78
N GLU A 165 14.78 -17.74 -5.46
CA GLU A 165 15.78 -18.71 -5.96
C GLU A 165 15.50 -20.15 -5.48
N ARG A 166 14.97 -20.31 -4.25
CA ARG A 166 14.63 -21.62 -3.70
C ARG A 166 13.40 -22.25 -4.37
N TYR A 167 12.41 -21.46 -4.76
CA TYR A 167 11.09 -21.93 -5.22
C TYR A 167 10.76 -21.60 -6.69
N LYS A 168 11.71 -21.02 -7.44
CA LYS A 168 11.61 -20.82 -8.90
C LYS A 168 11.70 -22.13 -9.70
N ARG A 169 12.16 -23.22 -9.08
CA ARG A 169 12.27 -24.55 -9.70
C ARG A 169 10.93 -25.26 -9.83
#